data_AF-A0A5C2S458-F1
#
_entry.id   AF-A0A5C2S458-F1
#
_cell.length_a   1.000
_cell.length_b   1.000
_cell.length_c   1.000
_cell.angle_alpha   90.00
_cell.angle_beta   90.00
_cell.angle_gamma   90.00
#
_symmetry.space_group_name_H-M   'P 1'
#
loop_
_entity.id
_entity.type
_entity.pdbx_description
1 polymer ?
#
loop_
_entity_poly.entity_id
_entity_poly.type
_entity_poly.pdbx_seq_one_letter_code
_entity_poly.pdbx_strand_id
1 'polypeptide(L)'
;MAAHYELTFNSPEWLNEHPELIRRGIELVGPLKPYCVWQTGHDSWTPNYAVKLVPPGCEEVEIYEQLHRLNPAPPNHTLPCDVISSGVHPPFLIMPYLDKIVGHPYTRKWDLLQILDFFRQVIEGIEFLHDLNIAHMMSSS
;
A
#
# COMPACT_ATOMS: atom_id res chain seq x y z
N MET A 1 -29.28 -22.49 -3.35
CA MET A 1 -29.21 -21.04 -3.07
C MET A 1 -27.78 -20.59 -3.31
N ALA A 2 -27.48 -20.19 -4.55
CA ALA A 2 -26.16 -19.71 -4.93
C ALA A 2 -26.18 -18.19 -4.82
N ALA A 3 -25.34 -17.63 -3.95
CA ALA A 3 -25.16 -16.20 -3.85
C ALA A 3 -24.56 -15.70 -5.18
N HIS A 4 -25.26 -14.79 -5.83
CA HIS A 4 -24.76 -14.02 -6.95
C HIS A 4 -23.52 -13.24 -6.48
N TYR A 5 -22.34 -13.72 -6.83
CA TYR A 5 -21.14 -12.89 -6.83
C TYR A 5 -21.27 -11.96 -8.04
N GLU A 6 -21.83 -10.78 -7.84
CA GLU A 6 -21.66 -9.73 -8.83
C GLU A 6 -20.15 -9.45 -8.92
N LEU A 7 -19.59 -9.60 -10.12
CA LEU A 7 -18.20 -9.32 -10.46
C LEU A 7 -17.95 -7.81 -10.44
N THR A 8 -18.14 -7.17 -9.29
CA THR A 8 -17.84 -5.76 -9.13
C THR A 8 -16.34 -5.66 -8.85
N PHE A 9 -15.61 -5.06 -9.80
CA PHE A 9 -14.24 -4.55 -9.60
C PHE A 9 -14.16 -3.47 -8.50
N ASN A 10 -15.31 -3.09 -7.95
CA ASN A 10 -15.50 -2.08 -6.93
C ASN A 10 -15.04 -2.58 -5.56
N SER A 11 -14.69 -1.65 -4.68
CA SER A 11 -14.42 -1.94 -3.29
C SER A 11 -15.68 -2.46 -2.58
N PRO A 12 -15.53 -3.33 -1.56
CA PRO A 12 -16.66 -3.72 -0.72
C PRO A 12 -17.33 -2.50 -0.08
N GLU A 13 -18.66 -2.51 0.04
CA GLU A 13 -19.45 -1.40 0.62
C GLU A 13 -18.96 -1.02 2.02
N TRP A 14 -18.75 -2.02 2.89
CA TRP A 14 -18.24 -1.80 4.25
C TRP A 14 -16.89 -1.08 4.30
N LEU A 15 -16.05 -1.25 3.26
CA LEU A 15 -14.75 -0.59 3.19
C LEU A 15 -14.92 0.90 2.88
N ASN A 16 -15.78 1.24 1.92
CA ASN A 16 -16.09 2.64 1.58
C ASN A 16 -16.75 3.39 2.75
N GLU A 17 -17.54 2.68 3.56
CA GLU A 17 -18.21 3.24 4.74
C GLU A 17 -17.36 3.17 6.01
N HIS A 18 -16.11 2.68 5.92
CA HIS A 18 -15.29 2.48 7.09
C HIS A 18 -14.97 3.82 7.78
N PRO A 19 -15.16 3.94 9.12
CA PRO A 19 -15.01 5.20 9.84
C PRO A 19 -13.65 5.89 9.62
N GLU A 20 -12.57 5.11 9.54
CA GLU A 20 -11.23 5.65 9.29
C GLU A 20 -11.07 6.25 7.89
N LEU A 21 -11.70 5.69 6.86
CA LEU A 21 -11.65 6.28 5.51
C LEU A 21 -12.47 7.56 5.45
N ILE A 22 -13.68 7.54 6.00
CA ILE A 22 -14.56 8.72 6.10
C ILE A 22 -13.87 9.84 6.87
N ARG A 23 -13.28 9.54 8.03
CA ARG A 23 -12.57 10.51 8.88
C ARG A 23 -11.40 11.18 8.15
N ARG A 24 -10.75 10.46 7.23
CA ARG A 24 -9.61 10.95 6.44
C ARG A 24 -10.04 11.55 5.09
N GLY A 25 -11.33 11.54 4.75
CA GLY A 25 -11.83 11.99 3.45
C GLY A 25 -11.34 11.12 2.28
N ILE A 26 -11.11 9.84 2.53
CA ILE A 26 -10.59 8.89 1.53
C ILE A 26 -11.77 8.26 0.79
N GLU A 27 -11.87 8.50 -0.51
CA GLU A 27 -12.83 7.89 -1.42
C GLU A 27 -12.11 6.96 -2.41
N LEU A 28 -12.56 5.70 -2.50
CA LEU A 28 -11.96 4.70 -3.40
C LEU A 28 -12.61 4.78 -4.78
N VAL A 29 -11.82 5.04 -5.82
CA VAL A 29 -12.34 5.31 -7.18
C VAL A 29 -12.11 4.16 -8.17
N GLY A 30 -11.19 3.24 -7.88
CA GLY A 30 -10.91 2.14 -8.79
C GLY A 30 -9.85 1.15 -8.27
N PRO A 31 -9.83 -0.08 -8.81
CA PRO A 31 -8.87 -1.09 -8.39
C PRO A 31 -7.48 -0.85 -9.01
N LEU A 32 -6.44 -0.96 -8.19
CA LEU A 32 -5.05 -1.17 -8.63
C LEU A 32 -4.77 -2.66 -8.85
N LYS A 33 -5.32 -3.49 -7.96
CA LYS A 33 -5.33 -4.95 -8.06
C LYS A 33 -6.75 -5.40 -7.71
N PRO A 34 -7.50 -6.00 -8.66
CA PRO A 34 -8.86 -6.45 -8.42
C PRO A 34 -8.98 -7.25 -7.11
N TYR A 35 -10.03 -6.97 -6.35
CA TYR A 35 -10.40 -7.64 -5.09
C TYR A 35 -9.43 -7.43 -3.91
N CYS A 36 -8.33 -6.68 -4.08
CA CYS A 36 -7.30 -6.58 -3.05
C CYS A 36 -6.77 -5.17 -2.83
N VAL A 37 -6.62 -4.34 -3.87
CA VAL A 37 -6.05 -2.99 -3.75
C VAL A 37 -6.85 -1.99 -4.57
N TRP A 38 -7.23 -0.87 -3.97
CA TRP A 38 -7.92 0.25 -4.60
C TRP A 38 -7.14 1.54 -4.41
N GLN A 39 -7.31 2.49 -5.32
CA GLN A 39 -6.71 3.82 -5.24
C GLN A 39 -7.77 4.88 -4.97
N THR A 40 -7.33 6.03 -4.45
CA THR A 40 -8.14 7.25 -4.39
C THR A 40 -8.17 7.99 -5.72
N GLY A 41 -9.13 8.90 -5.86
CA GLY A 41 -9.19 9.84 -6.98
C GLY A 41 -7.97 10.74 -7.00
N HIS A 42 -7.43 11.00 -8.19
CA HIS A 42 -6.31 11.92 -8.36
C HIS A 42 -6.82 13.36 -8.27
N ASP A 43 -6.71 13.95 -7.09
CA ASP A 43 -6.88 15.39 -6.88
C ASP A 43 -5.50 16.03 -6.63
N SER A 44 -5.29 17.21 -7.21
CA SER A 44 -4.02 17.94 -7.11
C SER A 44 -3.78 18.50 -5.69
N TRP A 45 -4.85 18.56 -4.89
CA TRP A 45 -4.86 19.20 -3.57
C TRP A 45 -4.87 18.22 -2.41
N THR A 46 -5.11 16.93 -2.66
CA THR A 46 -5.14 15.90 -1.61
C THR A 46 -4.10 14.81 -1.89
N PRO A 47 -3.49 14.22 -0.85
CA PRO A 47 -2.61 13.08 -1.04
C PRO A 47 -3.38 11.90 -1.63
N ASN A 48 -2.80 11.24 -2.63
CA ASN A 48 -3.37 10.01 -3.15
C ASN A 48 -2.97 8.82 -2.29
N TYR A 49 -3.92 7.92 -2.04
CA TYR A 49 -3.70 6.71 -1.25
C TYR A 49 -4.02 5.46 -2.06
N ALA A 50 -3.35 4.38 -1.71
CA ALA A 50 -3.78 3.03 -2.01
C ALA A 50 -4.32 2.39 -0.72
N VAL A 51 -5.45 1.71 -0.84
CA VAL A 51 -6.07 0.96 0.24
C VAL A 51 -6.05 -0.52 -0.13
N LYS A 52 -5.40 -1.33 0.70
CA LYS A 52 -5.21 -2.76 0.45
C LYS A 52 -5.86 -3.60 1.53
N LEU A 53 -6.72 -4.54 1.15
CA LEU A 53 -7.18 -5.58 2.06
C LEU A 53 -6.05 -6.58 2.32
N VAL A 54 -5.89 -6.94 3.60
CA VAL A 54 -4.93 -7.97 3.99
C VAL A 54 -5.63 -9.32 4.03
N PRO A 55 -5.17 -10.33 3.27
CA PRO A 55 -5.73 -11.68 3.34
C PRO A 55 -5.56 -12.28 4.74
N PRO A 56 -6.51 -13.12 5.20
CA PRO A 56 -6.34 -13.82 6.46
C PRO A 56 -5.17 -14.81 6.39
N GLY A 57 -4.45 -14.96 7.50
CA GLY A 57 -3.38 -15.95 7.64
C GLY A 57 -2.04 -15.56 7.01
N CYS A 58 -1.84 -14.30 6.60
CA CYS A 58 -0.51 -13.77 6.27
C CYS A 58 0.02 -12.89 7.39
N GLU A 59 1.34 -12.74 7.44
CA GLU A 59 2.06 -11.96 8.47
C GLU A 59 2.18 -10.47 8.07
N GLU A 60 1.44 -10.01 7.07
CA GLU A 60 1.62 -8.67 6.48
C GLU A 60 1.28 -7.56 7.48
N VAL A 61 0.25 -7.74 8.31
CA VAL A 61 -0.12 -6.79 9.37
C VAL A 61 1.00 -6.70 10.40
N GLU A 62 1.47 -7.84 10.89
CA GLU A 62 2.50 -7.94 11.91
C GLU A 62 3.81 -7.31 11.44
N ILE A 63 4.17 -7.53 10.17
CA ILE A 63 5.32 -6.89 9.53
C ILE A 63 5.16 -5.37 9.52
N TYR A 64 4.04 -4.82 9.04
CA TYR A 64 3.85 -3.37 9.01
C TYR A 64 3.78 -2.74 10.39
N GLU A 65 3.19 -3.41 11.37
CA GLU A 65 3.22 -2.95 12.77
C GLU A 65 4.65 -2.96 13.33
N GLN A 66 5.46 -3.98 13.02
CA GLN A 66 6.87 -4.01 13.40
C GLN A 66 7.65 -2.86 12.76
N LEU A 67 7.46 -2.61 11.46
CA LEU A 67 8.10 -1.51 10.74
C LEU A 67 7.67 -0.15 11.31
N HIS A 68 6.39 0.02 11.65
CA HIS A 68 5.88 1.26 12.25
C HIS A 68 6.53 1.58 13.60
N ARG A 69 6.76 0.56 14.45
CA ARG A 69 7.42 0.73 15.75
C ARG A 69 8.87 1.21 15.64
N LEU A 70 9.53 0.98 14.52
CA LEU A 70 10.96 1.26 14.33
C LEU A 70 11.25 2.70 13.88
N ASN A 71 10.22 3.55 13.75
CA ASN A 71 10.29 4.96 13.30
C ASN A 71 10.73 5.07 11.82
N PRO A 72 10.24 6.03 11.00
CA PRO A 72 10.74 6.28 9.63
C PRO A 72 12.18 6.84 9.55
N ALA A 73 13.05 6.52 10.51
CA ALA A 73 14.44 6.93 10.48
C ALA A 73 15.19 6.18 9.36
N PRO A 74 16.23 6.80 8.76
CA PRO A 74 17.18 6.06 7.92
C PRO A 74 17.70 4.85 8.72
N PRO A 75 17.71 3.63 8.16
CA PRO A 75 17.58 3.28 6.73
C PRO A 75 16.20 2.73 6.27
N ASN A 76 15.10 3.02 6.97
CA ASN A 76 13.78 2.49 6.60
C ASN A 76 13.19 3.15 5.34
N HIS A 77 13.47 2.58 4.17
CA HIS A 77 12.88 2.98 2.87
C HIS A 77 11.64 2.17 2.46
N THR A 78 11.00 1.49 3.41
CA THR A 78 9.73 0.81 3.14
C THR A 78 8.61 1.82 2.95
N LEU A 79 7.54 1.40 2.25
CA LEU A 79 6.36 2.22 2.11
C LEU A 79 5.73 2.47 3.49
N PRO A 80 5.57 3.74 3.92
CA PRO A 80 4.87 4.03 5.15
C PRO A 80 3.42 3.57 5.01
N CYS A 81 2.90 2.95 6.06
CA CYS A 81 1.62 2.29 6.02
C CYS A 81 0.93 2.40 7.37
N ASP A 82 -0.35 2.75 7.34
CA ASP A 82 -1.23 2.67 8.50
C ASP A 82 -2.02 1.36 8.43
N VAL A 83 -1.89 0.55 9.47
CA VAL A 83 -2.68 -0.67 9.67
C VAL A 83 -4.00 -0.30 10.35
N ILE A 84 -5.12 -0.61 9.71
CA ILE A 84 -6.45 -0.37 10.26
C ILE A 84 -7.12 -1.71 10.59
N SER A 85 -7.38 -1.91 11.88
CA SER A 85 -8.03 -3.10 12.42
C SER A 85 -9.28 -2.70 13.19
N SER A 86 -10.45 -3.23 12.79
CA SER A 86 -11.73 -2.94 13.45
C SER A 86 -12.32 -4.14 14.21
N GLY A 87 -11.71 -5.32 14.09
CA GLY A 87 -12.16 -6.58 14.72
C GLY A 87 -13.43 -7.19 14.10
N VAL A 88 -14.21 -6.41 13.34
CA VAL A 88 -15.44 -6.86 12.65
C VAL A 88 -15.15 -7.27 11.21
N HIS A 89 -14.29 -6.51 10.53
CA HIS A 89 -13.89 -6.74 9.15
C HIS A 89 -12.41 -7.12 9.06
N PRO A 90 -11.96 -7.74 7.95
CA PRO A 90 -10.55 -8.00 7.71
C PRO A 90 -9.73 -6.70 7.82
N PRO A 91 -8.52 -6.76 8.39
CA PRO A 91 -7.66 -5.59 8.47
C PRO A 91 -7.29 -5.11 7.06
N PHE A 92 -7.05 -3.81 6.96
CA PHE A 92 -6.64 -3.20 5.72
C PHE A 92 -5.56 -2.15 5.96
N LEU A 93 -4.83 -1.86 4.90
CA LEU A 93 -3.69 -0.97 4.89
C LEU A 93 -4.07 0.31 4.15
N ILE A 94 -3.67 1.46 4.69
CA ILE A 94 -3.69 2.74 3.97
C ILE A 94 -2.23 3.14 3.74
N MET A 95 -1.84 3.27 2.48
CA MET A 95 -0.47 3.62 2.08
C MET A 95 -0.49 4.74 1.03
N PRO A 96 0.58 5.55 0.90
CA PRO A 96 0.68 6.51 -0.19
C PRO A 96 0.59 5.82 -1.56
N TYR A 97 -0.14 6.42 -2.49
CA TYR A 97 -0.14 5.96 -3.88
C TYR A 97 1.06 6.55 -4.63
N LEU A 98 2.01 5.70 -5.02
CA LEU A 98 3.26 6.09 -5.68
C LEU A 98 3.14 6.16 -7.21
N ASP A 99 2.08 6.76 -7.73
CA ASP A 99 1.84 6.93 -9.17
C ASP A 99 3.04 7.51 -9.92
N LYS A 100 3.67 8.51 -9.32
CA LYS A 100 4.85 9.19 -9.84
C LYS A 100 6.04 8.25 -9.88
N ILE A 101 6.27 7.40 -8.88
CA ILE A 101 7.46 6.53 -8.91
C ILE A 101 7.27 5.36 -9.89
N VAL A 102 6.07 4.76 -9.93
CA VAL A 102 5.79 3.59 -10.78
C VAL A 102 5.58 3.99 -12.24
N GLY A 103 4.99 5.16 -12.50
CA GLY A 103 4.73 5.68 -13.85
C GLY A 103 5.80 6.61 -14.42
N HIS A 104 6.74 7.13 -13.61
CA HIS A 104 7.77 8.06 -14.11
C HIS A 104 8.81 7.51 -15.08
N PRO A 105 9.26 6.23 -15.01
CA PRO A 105 10.26 5.73 -15.94
C PRO A 105 9.84 5.89 -17.42
N TYR A 106 8.53 5.91 -17.68
CA TYR A 106 7.95 6.07 -19.01
C TYR A 106 7.64 7.52 -19.38
N THR A 107 7.53 8.45 -18.41
CA THR A 107 6.98 9.80 -18.63
C THR A 107 7.95 10.94 -18.34
N ARG A 108 9.05 10.71 -17.60
CA ARG A 108 10.13 11.68 -17.35
C ARG A 108 11.50 11.03 -17.54
N LYS A 109 12.41 11.72 -18.23
CA LYS A 109 13.81 11.31 -18.34
C LYS A 109 14.50 11.53 -16.99
N TRP A 110 14.66 10.49 -16.19
CA TRP A 110 15.52 10.55 -15.01
C TRP A 110 16.97 10.75 -15.46
N ASP A 111 17.72 11.60 -14.76
CA ASP A 111 19.16 11.66 -14.95
C ASP A 111 19.87 10.52 -14.21
N LEU A 112 21.17 10.35 -14.48
CA LEU A 112 21.97 9.27 -13.88
C LEU A 112 21.99 9.35 -12.35
N LEU A 113 22.04 10.54 -11.75
CA LEU A 113 22.10 10.70 -10.30
C LEU A 113 20.77 10.28 -9.66
N GLN A 114 19.64 10.64 -10.27
CA GLN A 114 18.31 10.21 -9.82
C GLN A 114 18.15 8.69 -9.86
N ILE A 115 18.65 8.05 -10.91
CA ILE A 115 18.64 6.58 -11.03
C ILE A 115 19.50 5.93 -9.94
N LEU A 116 20.72 6.42 -9.75
CA LEU A 116 21.63 5.88 -8.73
C LEU A 116 21.08 6.10 -7.31
N ASP A 117 20.47 7.25 -7.04
CA ASP A 117 19.86 7.56 -5.76
C ASP A 117 18.67 6.63 -5.46
N PHE A 118 17.82 6.37 -6.46
CA PHE A 118 16.73 5.40 -6.35
C PHE A 118 17.25 3.99 -6.02
N PHE A 119 18.25 3.49 -6.76
CA PHE A 119 18.82 2.17 -6.48
C PHE A 119 19.46 2.11 -5.10
N ARG A 120 20.13 3.18 -4.65
CA ARG A 120 20.68 3.27 -3.30
C ARG A 120 19.57 3.12 -2.25
N GLN A 121 18.48 3.86 -2.38
CA GLN A 121 17.34 3.77 -1.45
C GLN A 121 16.71 2.36 -1.43
N VAL A 122 16.58 1.72 -2.60
CA VAL A 122 16.07 0.33 -2.69
C VAL A 122 16.99 -0.64 -1.96
N ILE A 123 18.32 -0.55 -2.15
CA ILE A 123 19.29 -1.43 -1.50
C ILE A 123 19.29 -1.21 0.01
N GLU A 124 19.35 0.05 0.48
CA GLU A 124 19.29 0.39 1.90
C GLU A 124 18.00 -0.13 2.55
N GLY A 125 16.86 -0.06 1.84
CA GLY A 125 15.59 -0.62 2.31
C GLY A 125 15.59 -2.14 2.40
N ILE A 126 16.22 -2.84 1.46
CA ILE A 126 16.36 -4.31 1.50
C ILE A 126 17.30 -4.74 2.64
N GLU A 127 18.44 -4.06 2.81
CA GLU A 127 19.37 -4.30 3.92
C GLU A 127 18.66 -4.12 5.27
N PHE A 128 17.89 -3.04 5.42
CA PHE A 128 17.07 -2.81 6.60
C PHE A 128 16.07 -3.95 6.89
N LEU A 129 15.37 -4.44 5.87
CA LEU A 129 14.46 -5.58 6.03
C LEU A 129 15.21 -6.85 6.46
N HIS A 130 16.39 -7.10 5.87
CA HIS A 130 17.22 -8.25 6.24
C HIS A 130 17.73 -8.18 7.68
N ASP A 131 18.09 -6.99 8.18
CA ASP A 131 18.49 -6.78 9.59
C ASP A 131 17.35 -7.13 10.56
N LEU A 132 16.09 -7.02 10.10
CA LEU A 132 14.89 -7.41 10.84
C LEU A 132 14.46 -8.86 10.62
N ASN A 133 15.24 -9.65 9.87
CA ASN A 133 14.91 -11.00 9.42
C ASN A 133 13.63 -11.08 8.57
N ILE A 134 13.30 -10.02 7.83
CA ILE A 134 12.18 -9.97 6.90
C ILE A 134 12.72 -10.21 5.50
N ALA A 135 12.28 -11.30 4.87
CA ALA A 135 12.62 -11.59 3.48
C ALA A 135 11.57 -10.97 2.55
N HIS A 136 12.00 -10.07 1.66
CA HIS A 136 11.14 -9.57 0.59
C HIS A 136 10.97 -10.66 -0.48
N MET A 137 9.84 -11.36 -0.45
CA MET A 137 9.47 -12.36 -1.46
C MET A 137 8.38 -11.81 -2.37
N MET A 138 8.67 -11.68 -3.66
CA MET A 138 7.61 -11.48 -4.66
C MET A 138 7.01 -12.84 -5.02
N SER A 139 5.74 -13.06 -4.69
CA SER A 139 5.00 -14.17 -5.28
C SER A 139 4.75 -13.88 -6.76
N SER A 140 5.28 -14.68 -7.67
CA SER A 140 4.86 -14.70 -9.07
C SER A 140 3.44 -15.28 -9.13
N SER A 141 2.44 -14.41 -9.30
CA SER A 141 1.05 -14.78 -9.59
C SER A 141 0.81 -14.81 -11.09
#